data_AF-A0A1G6MRF6-F1
#
_entry.id   AF-A0A1G6MRF6-F1
#
_cell.length_a   1.000
_cell.length_b   1.000
_cell.length_c   1.000
_cell.angle_alpha   90.00
_cell.angle_beta   90.00
_cell.angle_gamma   90.00
#
_symmetry.space_group_name_H-M   'P 1'
#
loop_
_entity.id
_entity.type
_entity.pdbx_description
1 polymer ?
#
loop_
_entity_poly.entity_id
_entity_poly.type
_entity_poly.pdbx_seq_one_letter_code
_entity_poly.pdbx_strand_id
1 'polypeptide(L)'
;HPFDRLCKQRGIQHRLTKPYHPQTNGLVERFNRRIAEAIGREQKRGSARRTFIDHADRDAFIARFVHDYNRTRLKCLGYQAPIQAVAKLTGLNTFAGTTY
;
A
#
# COMPACT_ATOMS: atom_id res chain seq x y z
N HIS A 1 -19.15 7.82 -11.21
CA HIS A 1 -19.28 7.07 -9.93
C HIS A 1 -19.10 8.03 -8.74
N PRO A 2 -19.62 7.76 -7.52
CA PRO A 2 -19.38 8.60 -6.34
C PRO A 2 -17.89 8.88 -6.07
N PHE A 3 -17.04 7.88 -6.29
CA PHE A 3 -15.58 8.02 -6.20
C PHE A 3 -15.00 9.03 -7.20
N ASP A 4 -15.43 8.98 -8.48
CA ASP A 4 -14.94 9.93 -9.51
C ASP A 4 -15.28 11.39 -9.17
N ARG A 5 -16.46 11.61 -8.56
CA ARG A 5 -16.86 12.95 -8.12
C ARG A 5 -15.94 13.47 -7.02
N LEU A 6 -15.60 12.61 -6.05
CA LEU A 6 -14.66 12.96 -4.99
C LEU A 6 -13.26 13.24 -5.54
N CYS A 7 -12.76 12.39 -6.45
CA CYS A 7 -11.48 12.62 -7.13
C CYS A 7 -11.47 13.96 -7.86
N LYS A 8 -12.54 14.29 -8.61
CA LYS A 8 -12.68 15.58 -9.31
C LYS A 8 -12.68 16.75 -8.34
N GLN A 9 -13.42 16.67 -7.23
CA GLN A 9 -13.45 17.71 -6.19
C GLN A 9 -12.08 17.93 -5.53
N ARG A 10 -11.23 16.89 -5.49
CA ARG A 10 -9.88 16.95 -4.91
C ARG A 10 -8.76 17.19 -5.93
N GLY A 11 -9.09 17.41 -7.21
CA GLY A 11 -8.09 17.56 -8.28
C GLY A 11 -7.28 16.30 -8.58
N ILE A 12 -7.77 15.11 -8.18
CA ILE A 12 -7.07 13.84 -8.38
C ILE A 12 -7.50 13.26 -9.73
N GLN A 13 -6.53 13.02 -10.62
CA GLN A 13 -6.77 12.31 -11.88
C GLN A 13 -7.00 10.82 -11.61
N HIS A 14 -8.23 10.35 -11.79
CA HIS A 14 -8.56 8.93 -11.69
C HIS A 14 -8.27 8.21 -13.01
N ARG A 15 -7.31 7.28 -13.01
CA ARG A 15 -6.92 6.49 -14.20
C ARG A 15 -7.30 5.03 -13.96
N LEU A 16 -8.10 4.47 -14.86
CA LEU A 16 -8.49 3.06 -14.82
C LEU A 16 -7.60 2.23 -15.74
N THR A 17 -7.34 0.99 -15.33
CA THR A 17 -6.65 -0.02 -16.14
C THR A 17 -7.66 -0.72 -17.05
N LYS A 18 -7.24 -1.13 -18.25
CA LYS A 18 -8.10 -1.91 -19.15
C LYS A 18 -8.49 -3.25 -18.48
N PRO A 19 -9.75 -3.72 -18.62
CA PRO A 19 -10.16 -5.03 -18.11
C PRO A 19 -9.22 -6.15 -18.56
N TYR A 20 -8.96 -7.12 -17.69
CA TYR A 20 -8.07 -8.26 -17.93
C TYR A 20 -6.58 -7.94 -18.18
N HIS A 21 -6.11 -6.73 -17.82
CA HIS A 21 -4.71 -6.33 -17.92
C HIS A 21 -4.09 -5.94 -16.56
N PRO A 22 -3.91 -6.89 -15.63
CA PRO A 22 -3.45 -6.64 -14.26
C PRO A 22 -1.96 -6.24 -14.17
N GLN A 23 -1.20 -6.35 -15.26
CA GLN A 23 0.25 -6.06 -15.28
C GLN A 23 0.56 -4.62 -14.83
N THR A 24 -0.36 -3.69 -15.07
CA THR A 24 -0.27 -2.29 -14.66
C THR A 24 -0.36 -2.08 -13.15
N ASN A 25 -0.94 -3.05 -12.42
CA ASN A 25 -1.09 -3.03 -10.96
C ASN A 25 0.00 -3.84 -10.24
N GLY A 26 1.06 -4.25 -10.95
CA GLY A 26 2.06 -5.19 -10.41
C GLY A 26 2.73 -4.74 -9.10
N LEU A 27 2.85 -3.43 -8.84
CA LEU A 27 3.38 -2.91 -7.58
C LEU A 27 2.43 -3.16 -6.39
N VAL A 28 1.15 -2.82 -6.54
CA VAL A 28 0.15 -3.06 -5.48
C VAL A 28 -0.05 -4.55 -5.27
N GLU A 29 -0.05 -5.35 -6.33
CA GLU A 29 -0.17 -6.82 -6.22
C GLU A 29 1.04 -7.45 -5.50
N ARG A 30 2.25 -6.92 -5.71
CA ARG A 30 3.44 -7.37 -4.97
C ARG A 30 3.33 -7.03 -3.49
N PHE A 31 2.81 -5.84 -3.16
CA PHE A 31 2.57 -5.44 -1.78
C PHE A 31 1.49 -6.32 -1.12
N ASN A 32 0.38 -6.57 -1.81
CA ASN A 32 -0.70 -7.44 -1.34
C ASN A 32 -0.21 -8.87 -1.05
N ARG A 33 0.69 -9.39 -1.89
CA ARG A 33 1.32 -10.71 -1.64
C ARG A 33 2.19 -10.71 -0.38
N ARG A 34 2.96 -9.64 -0.13
CA ARG A 34 3.80 -9.51 1.07
C ARG A 34 2.97 -9.52 2.34
N ILE A 35 1.86 -8.78 2.37
CA ILE A 35 0.97 -8.78 3.55
C ILE A 35 0.26 -10.12 3.71
N ALA A 36 -0.17 -10.77 2.63
CA ALA A 36 -0.75 -12.11 2.69
C ALA A 36 0.24 -13.16 3.24
N GLU A 37 1.50 -13.13 2.79
CA GLU A 37 2.57 -13.96 3.34
C GLU A 37 2.81 -13.69 4.82
N ALA A 38 2.79 -12.43 5.25
CA ALA A 38 2.95 -12.05 6.65
C ALA A 38 1.79 -12.56 7.51
N ILE A 39 0.55 -12.41 7.04
CA ILE A 39 -0.65 -12.96 7.70
C ILE A 39 -0.56 -14.49 7.80
N GLY A 40 -0.04 -15.17 6.77
CA GLY A 40 0.15 -16.61 6.78
C GLY A 40 1.21 -17.10 7.79
N ARG A 41 2.14 -16.23 8.18
CA ARG A 41 3.17 -16.51 9.21
C ARG A 41 2.75 -16.09 10.63
N GLU A 42 1.74 -15.23 10.75
CA GLU A 42 1.23 -14.79 12.05
C GLU A 42 0.65 -16.00 12.82
N GLN A 43 0.94 -16.05 14.12
CA GLN A 43 0.38 -17.10 14.97
C GLN A 43 -1.15 -17.02 14.98
N LYS A 44 -1.81 -18.16 14.78
CA LYS A 44 -3.27 -18.23 14.84
C LYS A 44 -3.73 -18.10 16.28
N ARG A 45 -4.34 -16.96 16.60
CA ARG A 45 -4.82 -16.63 17.95
C ARG A 45 -6.35 -16.63 18.04
N GLY A 46 -7.04 -16.64 16.90
CA GLY A 46 -8.49 -16.71 16.83
C GLY A 46 -9.03 -18.14 16.92
N SER A 47 -10.30 -18.26 17.33
CA SER A 47 -11.02 -19.54 17.31
C SER A 47 -11.33 -20.00 15.87
N ALA A 48 -11.52 -21.30 15.67
CA ALA A 48 -11.95 -21.91 14.40
C ALA A 48 -11.09 -21.52 13.17
N ARG A 49 -9.76 -21.63 13.30
CA ARG A 49 -8.76 -21.32 12.25
C ARG A 49 -8.59 -19.83 11.90
N ARG A 50 -9.24 -18.91 12.62
CA ARG A 50 -9.01 -17.47 12.42
C ARG A 50 -7.60 -17.07 12.88
N THR A 51 -6.92 -16.23 12.11
CA THR A 51 -5.60 -15.70 12.48
C THR A 51 -5.72 -14.72 13.65
N PHE A 52 -6.71 -13.81 13.58
CA PHE A 52 -6.92 -12.73 14.55
C PHE A 52 -8.14 -13.01 15.45
N ILE A 53 -8.09 -12.47 16.67
CA ILE A 53 -9.16 -12.60 17.67
C ILE A 53 -10.38 -11.76 17.26
N ASP A 54 -10.12 -10.50 16.88
CA ASP A 54 -11.12 -9.52 16.48
C ASP A 54 -10.55 -8.55 15.41
N HIS A 55 -11.32 -7.51 15.09
CA HIS A 55 -10.87 -6.49 14.14
C HIS A 55 -9.72 -5.63 14.70
N ALA A 56 -9.69 -5.35 16.00
CA ALA A 56 -8.66 -4.52 16.60
C ALA A 56 -7.28 -5.21 16.54
N ASP A 57 -7.21 -6.50 16.81
CA ASP A 57 -5.99 -7.32 16.70
C ASP A 57 -5.47 -7.37 15.26
N ARG A 58 -6.38 -7.54 14.28
CA ARG A 58 -6.04 -7.47 12.85
C ARG A 58 -5.49 -6.09 12.48
N ASP A 59 -6.16 -5.03 12.90
CA ASP A 59 -5.79 -3.66 12.52
C ASP A 59 -4.45 -3.27 13.17
N ALA A 60 -4.19 -3.71 14.40
CA ALA A 60 -2.89 -3.57 15.07
C ALA A 60 -1.78 -4.32 14.32
N PHE A 61 -2.06 -5.54 13.86
CA PHE A 61 -1.13 -6.30 13.00
C PHE A 61 -0.82 -5.55 11.70
N ILE A 62 -1.85 -5.07 10.99
CA ILE A 62 -1.68 -4.36 9.71
C ILE A 62 -0.87 -3.08 9.93
N ALA A 63 -1.17 -2.30 10.97
CA ALA A 63 -0.43 -1.09 11.30
C ALA A 63 1.06 -1.37 11.56
N ARG A 64 1.36 -2.40 12.37
CA ARG A 64 2.74 -2.85 12.63
C ARG A 64 3.43 -3.29 11.33
N PHE A 65 2.77 -4.13 10.53
CA PHE A 65 3.33 -4.61 9.27
C PHE A 65 3.69 -3.46 8.32
N VAL A 66 2.78 -2.48 8.13
CA VAL A 66 3.01 -1.31 7.28
C VAL A 66 4.15 -0.45 7.82
N HIS A 67 4.18 -0.23 9.15
CA HIS A 67 5.24 0.51 9.81
C HIS A 67 6.63 -0.10 9.56
N ASP A 68 6.74 -1.42 9.68
CA ASP A 68 7.99 -2.16 9.53
C ASP A 68 8.40 -2.27 8.06
N TYR A 69 7.43 -2.53 7.17
CA TYR A 69 7.65 -2.55 5.72
C TYR A 69 8.23 -1.22 5.24
N ASN A 70 7.67 -0.09 5.69
CA ASN A 70 8.12 1.25 5.30
C ASN A 70 9.54 1.58 5.77
N ARG A 71 10.07 0.86 6.77
CA ARG A 71 11.43 1.04 7.32
C ARG A 71 12.41 -0.05 6.87
N THR A 72 11.92 -1.14 6.30
CA THR A 72 12.75 -2.25 5.83
C THR A 72 13.43 -1.89 4.51
N ARG A 73 14.76 -2.05 4.45
CA ARG A 73 15.53 -1.84 3.22
C ARG A 73 15.21 -2.92 2.19
N LEU A 74 14.83 -2.52 0.98
CA LEU A 74 14.45 -3.45 -0.08
C LEU A 74 15.51 -3.46 -1.19
N LYS A 75 15.94 -4.65 -1.60
CA LYS A 75 16.90 -4.84 -2.72
C LYS A 75 16.41 -4.19 -4.02
N CYS A 76 15.12 -4.29 -4.32
CA CYS A 76 14.52 -3.68 -5.51
C CYS A 76 14.46 -2.14 -5.49
N LEU A 77 14.79 -1.51 -4.35
CA LEU A 77 14.91 -0.06 -4.18
C LEU A 77 16.38 0.35 -3.97
N GLY A 78 17.36 -0.47 -4.40
CA GLY A 78 18.77 -0.20 -4.16
C GLY A 78 19.12 -0.19 -2.67
N TYR A 79 18.52 -1.09 -1.89
CA TYR A 79 18.67 -1.18 -0.44
C TYR A 79 18.22 0.06 0.34
N GLN A 80 17.27 0.83 -0.22
CA GLN A 80 16.58 1.90 0.50
C GLN A 80 15.27 1.39 1.09
N ALA A 81 14.87 1.99 2.21
CA ALA A 81 13.53 1.76 2.76
C ALA A 81 12.49 2.56 1.95
N PRO A 82 11.24 2.07 1.81
CA PRO A 82 10.18 2.78 1.08
C PRO A 82 10.00 4.24 1.53
N ILE A 83 10.04 4.51 2.85
CA ILE A 83 9.90 5.88 3.37
C ILE A 83 11.04 6.80 2.89
N GLN A 84 12.25 6.27 2.74
CA GLN A 84 13.41 7.01 2.24
C GLN A 84 13.28 7.29 0.74
N ALA A 85 12.78 6.31 -0.02
CA ALA A 85 12.55 6.48 -1.45
C ALA A 85 11.49 7.56 -1.72
N VAL A 86 10.40 7.58 -0.94
CA VAL A 86 9.35 8.60 -1.07
C VAL A 86 9.85 9.99 -0.68
N ALA A 87 10.60 10.12 0.41
CA ALA A 87 11.17 11.40 0.83
C ALA A 87 12.13 12.02 -0.19
N LYS A 88 12.74 11.21 -1.06
CA LYS A 88 13.53 11.71 -2.20
C LYS A 88 12.65 12.21 -3.35
N LEU A 89 11.50 11.56 -3.56
CA LEU A 89 10.55 11.91 -4.61
C LEU A 89 9.72 13.16 -4.28
N THR A 90 9.52 13.49 -3.00
CA THR A 90 8.80 14.71 -2.60
C THR A 90 9.50 15.98 -3.09
N GLY A 91 10.83 15.97 -3.26
CA GLY A 91 11.54 17.09 -3.89
C GLY A 91 11.27 17.26 -5.39
N LEU A 92 10.87 16.20 -6.11
CA LEU A 92 10.63 16.21 -7.56
C LEU A 92 9.14 16.39 -7.92
N ASN A 93 8.22 15.96 -7.04
CA ASN A 93 6.79 15.95 -7.31
C ASN A 93 6.02 17.16 -6.74
N THR A 94 6.69 18.11 -6.10
CA THR A 94 6.04 19.30 -5.49
C THR A 94 5.47 20.29 -6.53
N PHE A 95 5.76 20.13 -7.83
CA PHE A 95 5.22 21.01 -8.90
C PHE A 95 4.06 20.42 -9.72
N ALA A 96 3.57 19.21 -9.39
CA ALA A 96 2.41 18.65 -10.09
C ALA A 96 1.10 19.19 -9.49
N GLY A 97 0.79 20.49 -9.71
CA GLY A 97 -0.47 21.07 -9.26
C GLY A 97 -0.66 22.58 -9.43
N THR A 98 0.37 23.36 -9.78
CA THR A 98 0.21 24.80 -10.04
C THR A 98 -0.08 25.04 -11.52
N THR A 99 -1.36 25.12 -11.87
CA THR A 99 -1.81 25.80 -13.10
C THR A 99 -2.23 27.22 -12.74
N TYR A 100 -1.65 28.20 -13.45
CA TYR A 100 -2.04 29.62 -13.46
C TYR A 100 -3.49 29.82 -13.91
#